data_AF-A0A165K3I5-F1
#
_entry.id   AF-A0A165K3I5-F1
#
_cell.length_a   1.000
_cell.length_b   1.000
_cell.length_c   1.000
_cell.angle_alpha   90.00
_cell.angle_beta   90.00
_cell.angle_gamma   90.00
#
_symmetry.space_group_name_H-M   'P 1'
#
loop_
_entity.id
_entity.type
_entity.pdbx_description
1 polymer ?
#
loop_
_entity_poly.entity_id
_entity_poly.type
_entity_poly.pdbx_seq_one_letter_code
_entity_poly.pdbx_strand_id
1 'polypeptide(L)'
;AEIVSQLSARFDRLCSRIHASIRLDQGVSARLLASRREVLDYWKAASKLYQHLSTREISLLQNDFDLMLKAIDSAFDKESDPIPRQYPLFVTPHLTGRRGRPQLNIHTTVLQDLVPGRSKAGIARRLGVSARTLQRRLQSAGLARISAPAFTFQRNARGVVIGRRRLPIVRPTSSLSNPQLDRIVRRWRLRHENNGPGMLKGHLLSLGYNVSLARLRLIRWKFVTHAFIDGYSRCIVSIRVSDNNRADSVLDVFHAARTQFGTPSRV
;
A
#
# COMPACT_ATOMS: atom_id res chain seq x y z
N ALA A 1 41.22 -24.70 38.79
CA ALA A 1 40.92 -24.93 37.36
C ALA A 1 39.48 -24.50 37.01
N GLU A 2 38.46 -25.02 37.71
CA GLU A 2 37.05 -24.74 37.40
C GLU A 2 36.67 -23.25 37.54
N ILE A 3 37.10 -22.58 38.61
CA ILE A 3 36.85 -21.15 38.85
C ILE A 3 37.43 -20.27 37.73
N VAL A 4 38.63 -20.60 37.24
CA VAL A 4 39.32 -19.86 36.16
C VAL A 4 38.59 -20.06 34.83
N SER A 5 38.12 -21.28 34.55
CA SER A 5 37.33 -21.59 33.35
C SER A 5 35.99 -20.85 33.34
N GLN A 6 35.29 -20.82 34.48
CA GLN A 6 34.04 -20.06 34.63
C GLN A 6 34.25 -18.55 34.46
N LEU A 7 35.35 -18.02 34.99
CA LEU A 7 35.73 -16.61 34.84
C LEU A 7 36.03 -16.27 33.39
N SER A 8 36.80 -17.10 32.69
CA SER A 8 37.08 -16.92 31.25
C SER A 8 35.80 -16.97 30.41
N ALA A 9 34.93 -17.96 30.62
CA ALA A 9 33.68 -18.07 29.86
C ALA A 9 32.73 -16.89 30.09
N ARG A 10 32.72 -16.33 31.32
CA ARG A 10 31.90 -15.16 31.63
C ARG A 10 32.50 -13.88 31.03
N PHE A 11 33.83 -13.78 30.98
CA PHE A 11 34.55 -12.70 30.33
C PHE A 11 34.28 -12.68 28.82
N ASP A 12 34.33 -13.83 28.13
CA ASP A 12 34.05 -13.90 26.68
C ASP A 12 32.64 -13.42 26.32
N ARG A 13 31.66 -13.75 27.18
CA ARG A 13 30.27 -13.27 27.04
C ARG A 13 30.17 -11.76 27.24
N LEU A 14 30.89 -11.22 28.21
CA LEU A 14 30.97 -9.77 28.44
C LEU A 14 31.56 -9.08 27.20
N CYS A 15 32.71 -9.54 26.70
CA CYS A 15 33.36 -9.01 25.50
C CYS A 15 32.41 -9.01 24.29
N SER A 16 31.72 -10.13 24.05
CA SER A 16 30.77 -10.25 22.93
C SER A 16 29.61 -9.25 23.04
N ARG A 17 29.06 -9.07 24.25
CA ARG A 17 27.97 -8.12 24.51
C ARG A 17 28.42 -6.67 24.37
N ILE A 18 29.58 -6.33 24.92
CA ILE A 18 30.13 -4.97 24.84
C ILE A 18 30.47 -4.62 23.40
N HIS A 19 31.07 -5.53 22.63
CA HIS A 19 31.30 -5.34 21.19
C HIS A 19 30.02 -5.15 20.37
N ALA A 20 28.91 -5.77 20.77
CA ALA A 20 27.61 -5.54 20.15
C ALA A 20 27.04 -4.16 20.54
N SER A 21 27.10 -3.80 21.83
CA SER A 21 26.59 -2.50 22.33
C SER A 21 27.36 -1.32 21.74
N ILE A 22 28.69 -1.39 21.66
CA ILE A 22 29.53 -0.36 21.02
C ILE A 22 29.17 -0.16 19.54
N ARG A 23 28.65 -1.18 18.85
CA ARG A 23 28.22 -1.06 17.45
C ARG A 23 26.80 -0.52 17.31
N LEU A 24 25.90 -0.93 18.20
CA LEU A 24 24.46 -0.64 18.08
C LEU A 24 24.04 0.66 18.78
N ASP A 25 24.76 1.06 19.82
CA ASP A 25 24.37 2.15 20.73
C ASP A 25 25.29 3.39 20.63
N GLN A 26 26.00 3.56 19.50
CA GLN A 26 26.89 4.72 19.28
C GLN A 26 26.13 6.04 19.44
N GLY A 27 26.68 6.94 20.28
CA GLY A 27 26.07 8.21 20.64
C GLY A 27 24.80 8.11 21.50
N VAL A 28 24.40 6.92 21.96
CA VAL A 28 23.27 6.72 22.90
C VAL A 28 23.79 6.60 24.33
N SER A 29 23.99 7.76 24.98
CA SER A 29 24.73 7.85 26.26
C SER A 29 24.18 6.95 27.37
N ALA A 30 22.85 6.79 27.49
CA ALA A 30 22.25 5.98 28.55
C ALA A 30 22.61 4.48 28.48
N ARG A 31 22.72 3.92 27.27
CA ARG A 31 23.03 2.48 27.08
C ARG A 31 24.51 2.21 27.21
N LEU A 32 25.35 3.10 26.68
CA LEU A 32 26.79 3.04 26.86
C LEU A 32 27.18 3.17 28.34
N LEU A 33 26.47 3.99 29.12
CA LEU A 33 26.67 4.08 30.58
C LEU A 33 26.35 2.76 31.30
N ALA A 34 25.30 2.06 30.88
CA ALA A 34 24.96 0.74 31.44
C ALA A 34 26.04 -0.31 31.11
N SER A 35 26.51 -0.34 29.86
CA SER A 35 27.60 -1.19 29.42
C SER A 35 28.91 -0.91 30.18
N ARG A 36 29.24 0.38 30.39
CA ARG A 36 30.40 0.80 31.19
C ARG A 36 30.31 0.32 32.64
N ARG A 37 29.12 0.43 33.25
CA ARG A 37 28.88 -0.05 34.62
C ARG A 37 29.04 -1.56 34.72
N GLU A 38 28.54 -2.30 33.75
CA GLU A 38 28.67 -3.77 33.73
C GLU A 38 30.14 -4.22 33.68
N VAL A 39 30.96 -3.55 32.87
CA VAL A 39 32.41 -3.81 32.80
C VAL A 39 33.09 -3.54 34.15
N LEU A 40 32.77 -2.42 34.80
CA LEU A 40 33.34 -2.07 36.11
C LEU A 40 32.89 -3.01 37.24
N ASP A 41 31.63 -3.44 37.22
CA ASP A 41 31.10 -4.38 38.22
C ASP A 41 31.75 -5.76 38.05
N TYR A 42 31.97 -6.19 36.80
CA TYR A 42 32.72 -7.40 36.52
C TYR A 42 34.18 -7.30 36.98
N TRP A 43 34.85 -6.18 36.71
CA TRP A 43 36.22 -5.93 37.16
C TRP A 43 36.38 -6.07 38.67
N LYS A 44 35.47 -5.45 39.44
CA LYS A 44 35.43 -5.56 40.91
C LYS A 44 35.16 -6.98 41.39
N ALA A 45 34.39 -7.76 40.66
CA ALA A 45 34.15 -9.16 40.99
C ALA A 45 35.39 -10.02 40.69
N ALA A 46 36.05 -9.78 39.56
CA ALA A 46 37.25 -10.50 39.14
C ALA A 46 38.46 -10.20 40.05
N SER A 47 38.59 -8.97 40.57
CA SER A 47 39.69 -8.60 41.46
C SER A 47 39.76 -9.38 42.76
N LYS A 48 38.61 -9.88 43.25
CA LYS A 48 38.55 -10.77 44.42
C LYS A 48 39.17 -12.14 44.16
N LEU A 49 39.34 -12.51 42.89
CA LEU A 49 39.85 -13.81 42.45
C LEU A 49 41.32 -13.75 42.01
N TYR A 50 41.98 -12.59 42.10
CA TYR A 50 43.39 -12.42 41.70
C TYR A 50 44.36 -13.30 42.47
N GLN A 51 44.04 -13.66 43.71
CA GLN A 51 44.83 -14.60 44.50
C GLN A 51 44.96 -15.99 43.84
N HIS A 52 44.11 -16.32 42.85
CA HIS A 52 44.12 -17.58 42.12
C HIS A 52 44.65 -17.45 40.68
N LEU A 53 45.16 -16.29 40.29
CA LEU A 53 45.65 -15.98 38.95
C LEU A 53 47.15 -15.66 38.99
N SER A 54 47.86 -15.97 37.91
CA SER A 54 49.24 -15.57 37.74
C SER A 54 49.35 -14.06 37.45
N THR A 55 50.50 -13.48 37.77
CA THR A 55 50.80 -12.06 37.47
C THR A 55 50.60 -11.74 35.99
N ARG A 56 50.93 -12.68 35.09
CA ARG A 56 50.74 -12.52 33.64
C ARG A 56 49.27 -12.46 33.25
N GLU A 57 48.43 -13.33 33.81
CA GLU A 57 46.99 -13.34 33.53
C GLU A 57 46.29 -12.09 34.07
N ILE A 58 46.72 -11.61 35.25
CA ILE A 58 46.23 -10.36 35.81
C ILE A 58 46.56 -9.19 34.88
N SER A 59 47.80 -9.11 34.37
CA SER A 59 48.20 -8.05 33.43
C SER A 59 47.44 -8.12 32.10
N LEU A 60 47.19 -9.31 31.56
CA LEU A 60 46.39 -9.48 30.34
C LEU A 60 44.94 -9.02 30.55
N LEU A 61 44.33 -9.44 31.67
CA LEU A 61 42.98 -8.98 32.03
C LEU A 61 42.96 -7.46 32.17
N GLN A 62 43.88 -6.85 32.93
CA GLN A 62 43.99 -5.39 33.08
C GLN A 62 44.00 -4.68 31.72
N ASN A 63 44.83 -5.15 30.80
CA ASN A 63 44.92 -4.58 29.46
C ASN A 63 43.60 -4.69 28.68
N ASP A 64 42.93 -5.85 28.74
CA ASP A 64 41.67 -6.04 28.02
C ASP A 64 40.53 -5.20 28.60
N PHE A 65 40.49 -5.01 29.92
CA PHE A 65 39.53 -4.09 30.55
C PHE A 65 39.76 -2.64 30.15
N ASP A 66 41.00 -2.19 30.13
CA ASP A 66 41.36 -0.85 29.69
C ASP A 66 40.98 -0.62 28.22
N LEU A 67 41.21 -1.62 27.36
CA LEU A 67 40.79 -1.58 25.96
C LEU A 67 39.26 -1.48 25.82
N MET A 68 38.51 -2.25 26.61
CA MET A 68 37.04 -2.19 26.60
C MET A 68 36.52 -0.83 27.05
N LEU A 69 37.06 -0.28 28.15
CA LEU A 69 36.63 1.03 28.65
C LEU A 69 36.96 2.14 27.65
N LYS A 70 38.17 2.14 27.07
CA LYS A 70 38.55 3.09 26.01
C LYS A 70 37.65 3.00 24.79
N ALA A 71 37.24 1.79 24.40
CA ALA A 71 36.35 1.59 23.26
C ALA A 71 34.92 2.09 23.53
N ILE A 72 34.43 1.93 24.77
CA ILE A 72 33.15 2.49 25.21
C ILE A 72 33.23 4.03 25.26
N ASP A 73 34.26 4.59 25.88
CA ASP A 73 34.46 6.04 25.98
C ASP A 73 34.55 6.67 24.57
N SER A 74 35.30 6.06 23.65
CA SER A 74 35.35 6.47 22.24
C SER A 74 34.01 6.35 21.50
N ALA A 75 33.08 5.54 21.98
CA ALA A 75 31.74 5.40 21.41
C ALA A 75 30.76 6.47 21.92
N PHE A 76 31.06 7.12 23.05
CA PHE A 76 30.31 8.30 23.52
C PHE A 76 30.59 9.51 22.63
N ASP A 77 31.85 9.69 22.20
CA ASP A 77 32.28 10.83 21.39
C ASP A 77 31.84 10.74 19.93
N LYS A 78 31.39 9.57 19.48
CA LYS A 78 30.82 9.38 18.14
C LYS A 78 29.39 9.88 18.12
N GLU A 79 29.18 11.02 17.45
CA GLU A 79 27.87 11.58 17.18
C GLU A 79 26.97 10.50 16.54
N SER A 80 25.86 10.18 17.20
CA SER A 80 24.85 9.30 16.61
C SER A 80 24.29 10.07 15.43
N ASP A 81 24.58 9.61 14.20
CA ASP A 81 24.06 10.22 12.97
C ASP A 81 22.56 10.47 13.17
N PRO A 82 22.13 11.73 13.36
CA PRO A 82 20.76 12.03 13.68
C PRO A 82 20.02 11.88 12.37
N ILE A 83 19.71 10.65 11.95
CA ILE A 83 18.89 10.40 10.76
C ILE A 83 17.59 11.16 11.03
N PRO A 84 17.35 12.31 10.38
CA PRO A 84 16.14 13.05 10.61
C PRO A 84 15.07 12.20 9.95
N ARG A 85 14.34 11.40 10.73
CA ARG A 85 13.23 10.58 10.23
C ARG A 85 12.03 11.43 9.81
N GLN A 86 12.23 12.70 9.49
CA GLN A 86 11.30 13.49 8.70
C GLN A 86 11.43 13.04 7.25
N TYR A 87 10.80 11.91 6.92
CA TYR A 87 10.53 11.61 5.53
C TYR A 87 9.68 12.77 4.98
N PRO A 88 10.10 13.43 3.89
CA PRO A 88 9.24 14.43 3.25
C PRO A 88 7.90 13.76 2.94
N LEU A 89 6.81 14.29 3.52
CA LEU A 89 5.46 13.83 3.21
C LEU A 89 5.15 14.24 1.77
N PHE A 90 5.43 13.35 0.84
CA PHE A 90 5.19 13.58 -0.58
C PHE A 90 3.70 13.75 -0.91
N VAL A 91 2.82 13.32 0.01
CA VAL A 91 1.36 13.41 -0.11
C VAL A 91 0.80 14.07 1.14
N THR A 92 0.11 15.21 0.98
CA THR A 92 -0.49 15.97 2.08
C THR A 92 -1.99 16.21 1.83
N PRO A 93 -2.85 16.11 2.86
CA PRO A 93 -4.25 16.49 2.71
C PRO A 93 -4.39 18.01 2.64
N HIS A 94 -5.10 18.49 1.62
CA HIS A 94 -5.52 19.88 1.48
C HIS A 94 -6.88 20.06 2.15
N LEU A 95 -6.85 20.66 3.34
CA LEU A 95 -8.04 20.97 4.13
C LEU A 95 -8.64 22.29 3.64
N THR A 96 -9.88 22.23 3.16
CA THR A 96 -10.61 23.42 2.66
C THR A 96 -11.59 24.00 3.68
N GLY A 97 -11.70 23.39 4.87
CA GLY A 97 -12.72 23.73 5.88
C GLY A 97 -14.16 23.36 5.48
N ARG A 98 -14.38 22.85 4.26
CA ARG A 98 -15.70 22.46 3.74
C ARG A 98 -15.96 20.98 3.97
N ARG A 99 -17.23 20.59 4.13
CA ARG A 99 -17.66 19.18 4.20
C ARG A 99 -17.24 18.42 2.93
N GLY A 100 -16.77 17.18 3.10
CA GLY A 100 -16.30 16.32 2.01
C GLY A 100 -14.90 15.76 2.23
N ARG A 101 -14.52 14.75 1.43
CA ARG A 101 -13.19 14.13 1.53
C ARG A 101 -12.08 15.13 1.14
N PRO A 102 -11.07 15.38 2.00
CA PRO A 102 -9.96 16.27 1.67
C PRO A 102 -9.22 15.85 0.41
N GLN A 103 -8.76 16.83 -0.35
CA GLN A 103 -7.99 16.57 -1.57
C GLN A 103 -6.56 16.19 -1.20
N LEU A 104 -6.01 15.11 -1.76
CA LEU A 104 -4.60 14.74 -1.49
C LEU A 104 -3.67 15.48 -2.45
N ASN A 105 -2.90 16.45 -1.98
CA ASN A 105 -1.87 17.14 -2.74
C ASN A 105 -0.63 16.24 -2.83
N ILE A 106 0.02 16.23 -4.00
CA ILE A 106 1.30 15.55 -4.22
C ILE A 106 2.29 16.63 -4.62
N HIS A 107 3.48 16.64 -4.00
CA HIS A 107 4.47 17.67 -4.27
C HIS A 107 4.88 17.69 -5.76
N THR A 108 5.01 18.89 -6.34
CA THR A 108 5.22 19.05 -7.78
C THR A 108 6.56 18.48 -8.25
N THR A 109 7.61 18.60 -7.46
CA THR A 109 8.94 18.03 -7.79
C THR A 109 8.87 16.51 -7.94
N VAL A 110 8.18 15.84 -7.02
CA VAL A 110 7.94 14.39 -7.06
C VAL A 110 7.18 14.01 -8.34
N LEU A 111 6.19 14.80 -8.73
CA LEU A 111 5.43 14.56 -9.97
C LEU A 111 6.28 14.73 -11.23
N GLN A 112 7.30 15.60 -11.22
CA GLN A 112 8.22 15.82 -12.35
C GLN A 112 9.24 14.69 -12.47
N ASP A 113 9.80 14.25 -11.34
CA ASP A 113 10.85 13.21 -11.28
C ASP A 113 10.32 11.80 -11.60
N LEU A 114 9.02 11.56 -11.38
CA LEU A 114 8.40 10.25 -11.54
C LEU A 114 8.04 9.88 -13.00
N VAL A 115 8.32 10.76 -13.97
CA VAL A 115 7.81 10.65 -15.35
C VAL A 115 8.62 9.72 -16.28
N PRO A 116 9.93 9.46 -16.13
CA PRO A 116 10.61 8.51 -17.00
C PRO A 116 10.53 7.07 -16.47
N GLY A 117 9.99 6.16 -17.29
CA GLY A 117 10.23 4.71 -17.16
C GLY A 117 9.34 3.90 -16.20
N ARG A 118 8.37 4.51 -15.48
CA ARG A 118 7.47 3.77 -14.58
C ARG A 118 5.99 3.91 -14.91
N SER A 119 5.23 2.84 -14.71
CA SER A 119 3.77 2.85 -14.89
C SER A 119 3.09 3.68 -13.80
N LYS A 120 2.06 4.46 -14.19
CA LYS A 120 1.26 5.28 -13.27
C LYS A 120 0.69 4.47 -12.09
N ALA A 121 0.34 3.20 -12.31
CA ALA A 121 -0.16 2.31 -11.27
C ALA A 121 0.92 1.93 -10.24
N GLY A 122 2.16 1.68 -10.69
CA GLY A 122 3.28 1.39 -9.80
C GLY A 122 3.68 2.58 -8.94
N ILE A 123 3.67 3.77 -9.54
CA ILE A 123 3.94 5.04 -8.85
C ILE A 123 2.87 5.32 -7.80
N ALA A 124 1.58 5.19 -8.17
CA ALA A 124 0.47 5.44 -7.26
C ALA A 124 0.53 4.54 -6.01
N ARG A 125 0.91 3.27 -6.19
CA ARG A 125 1.08 2.32 -5.09
C ARG A 125 2.18 2.75 -4.11
N ARG A 126 3.33 3.22 -4.61
CA ARG A 126 4.44 3.71 -3.76
C ARG A 126 4.09 4.97 -2.99
N LEU A 127 3.29 5.86 -3.61
CA LEU A 127 2.80 7.08 -2.97
C LEU A 127 1.59 6.84 -2.05
N GLY A 128 1.08 5.61 -1.92
CA GLY A 128 -0.10 5.32 -1.10
C GLY A 128 -1.40 5.94 -1.62
N VAL A 129 -1.47 6.30 -2.91
CA VAL A 129 -2.64 6.95 -3.52
C VAL A 129 -3.26 6.10 -4.63
N SER A 130 -4.50 6.39 -4.98
CA SER A 130 -5.12 5.76 -6.15
C SER A 130 -4.47 6.27 -7.44
N ALA A 131 -4.41 5.44 -8.48
CA ALA A 131 -3.95 5.84 -9.81
C ALA A 131 -4.74 7.04 -10.37
N ARG A 132 -6.02 7.15 -9.99
CA ARG A 132 -6.89 8.29 -10.34
C ARG A 132 -6.48 9.58 -9.64
N THR A 133 -6.05 9.49 -8.38
CA THR A 133 -5.51 10.64 -7.62
C THR A 133 -4.23 11.14 -8.27
N LEU A 134 -3.29 10.23 -8.56
CA LEU A 134 -2.04 10.57 -9.25
C LEU A 134 -2.30 11.22 -10.62
N GLN A 135 -3.21 10.65 -11.42
CA GLN A 135 -3.57 11.21 -12.72
C GLN A 135 -4.16 12.62 -12.63
N ARG A 136 -5.05 12.87 -11.67
CA ARG A 136 -5.61 14.21 -11.43
C ARG A 136 -4.51 15.22 -11.09
N ARG A 137 -3.52 14.82 -10.28
CA ARG A 137 -2.41 15.72 -9.90
C ARG A 137 -1.43 15.97 -11.03
N LEU A 138 -1.10 14.96 -11.81
CA LEU A 138 -0.32 15.15 -13.05
C LEU A 138 -1.04 16.09 -14.02
N GLN A 139 -2.37 16.02 -14.12
CA GLN A 139 -3.16 16.94 -14.94
C GLN A 139 -3.16 18.37 -14.38
N SER A 140 -3.43 18.55 -13.08
CA SER A 140 -3.41 19.87 -12.44
C SER A 140 -2.03 20.53 -12.48
N ALA A 141 -0.95 19.75 -12.46
CA ALA A 141 0.42 20.24 -12.59
C ALA A 141 0.87 20.46 -14.05
N GLY A 142 0.03 20.15 -15.06
CA GLY A 142 0.40 20.25 -16.47
C GLY A 142 1.39 19.20 -16.98
N LEU A 143 1.74 18.20 -16.14
CA LEU A 143 2.74 17.16 -16.42
C LEU A 143 2.15 15.93 -17.10
N ALA A 144 0.83 15.77 -17.07
CA ALA A 144 0.17 14.76 -17.88
C ALA A 144 0.16 15.23 -19.34
N ARG A 145 0.87 14.52 -20.23
CA ARG A 145 0.50 14.53 -21.66
C ARG A 145 -1.00 14.31 -21.74
N ILE A 146 -1.73 15.32 -22.17
CA ILE A 146 -3.18 15.27 -22.31
C ILE A 146 -3.45 14.10 -23.24
N SER A 147 -3.86 12.97 -22.67
CA SER A 147 -4.38 11.89 -23.49
C SER A 147 -5.55 12.50 -24.24
N ALA A 148 -5.56 12.34 -25.58
CA ALA A 148 -6.63 12.86 -26.43
C ALA A 148 -7.98 12.67 -25.72
N PRO A 149 -8.82 13.72 -25.64
CA PRO A 149 -10.00 13.70 -24.79
C PRO A 149 -10.79 12.43 -25.07
N ALA A 150 -11.13 11.70 -24.01
CA ALA A 150 -11.87 10.45 -24.12
C ALA A 150 -13.24 10.66 -24.78
N PHE A 151 -13.68 11.92 -24.92
CA PHE A 151 -14.91 12.34 -25.57
C PHE A 151 -14.57 13.29 -26.73
N THR A 152 -15.07 12.97 -27.92
CA THR A 152 -15.09 13.91 -29.04
C THR A 152 -16.49 14.51 -29.12
N PHE A 153 -16.59 15.83 -29.07
CA PHE A 153 -17.86 16.54 -29.19
C PHE A 153 -18.11 16.83 -30.67
N GLN A 154 -19.19 16.27 -31.22
CA GLN A 154 -19.67 16.63 -32.55
C GLN A 154 -21.01 17.36 -32.42
N ARG A 155 -21.14 18.50 -33.08
CA ARG A 155 -22.43 19.15 -33.30
C ARG A 155 -23.15 18.41 -34.43
N ASN A 156 -24.38 17.96 -34.16
CA ASN A 156 -25.26 17.52 -35.24
C ASN A 156 -25.85 18.75 -35.95
N ALA A 157 -26.49 18.53 -37.11
CA ALA A 157 -27.10 19.59 -37.93
C ALA A 157 -28.16 20.44 -37.20
N ARG A 158 -28.62 20.01 -36.01
CA ARG A 158 -29.59 20.71 -35.15
C ARG A 158 -28.94 21.44 -33.96
N GLY A 159 -27.61 21.50 -33.89
CA GLY A 159 -26.87 22.23 -32.83
C GLY A 159 -26.70 21.48 -31.51
N VAL A 160 -27.17 20.23 -31.38
CA VAL A 160 -26.99 19.40 -30.17
C VAL A 160 -25.59 18.80 -30.17
N VAL A 161 -24.90 18.95 -29.04
CA VAL A 161 -23.54 18.44 -28.83
C VAL A 161 -23.61 17.00 -28.35
N ILE A 162 -23.22 16.04 -29.19
CA ILE A 162 -23.16 14.62 -28.82
C ILE A 162 -21.71 14.28 -28.44
N GLY A 163 -21.49 13.94 -27.17
CA GLY A 163 -20.18 13.46 -26.69
C GLY A 163 -19.96 11.99 -27.02
N ARG A 164 -19.08 11.68 -27.98
CA ARG A 164 -18.72 10.29 -28.31
C ARG A 164 -17.49 9.84 -27.51
N ARG A 165 -17.65 8.80 -26.67
CA ARG A 165 -16.54 8.22 -25.91
C ARG A 165 -15.65 7.32 -26.80
N ARG A 166 -14.33 7.53 -26.82
CA ARG A 166 -13.36 6.54 -27.32
C ARG A 166 -13.34 5.38 -26.33
N LEU A 167 -14.02 4.29 -26.64
CA LEU A 167 -13.91 3.05 -25.87
C LEU A 167 -12.53 2.42 -26.17
N PRO A 168 -11.86 1.83 -25.16
CA PRO A 168 -10.68 0.99 -25.43
C PRO A 168 -11.06 -0.07 -26.46
N ILE A 169 -10.09 -0.50 -27.28
CA ILE A 169 -10.25 -1.60 -28.24
C ILE A 169 -10.44 -2.90 -27.45
N VAL A 170 -11.62 -3.07 -26.87
CA VAL A 170 -12.12 -4.34 -26.35
C VAL A 170 -12.73 -5.00 -27.57
N ARG A 171 -12.39 -6.27 -27.83
CA ARG A 171 -13.10 -7.07 -28.84
C ARG A 171 -14.61 -6.82 -28.63
N PRO A 172 -15.36 -6.36 -29.64
CA PRO A 172 -16.76 -6.00 -29.44
C PRO A 172 -17.49 -7.17 -28.78
N THR A 173 -18.31 -6.86 -27.77
CA THR A 173 -19.08 -7.89 -27.08
C THR A 173 -20.06 -8.48 -28.09
N SER A 174 -20.10 -9.80 -28.22
CA SER A 174 -20.94 -10.44 -29.24
C SER A 174 -22.41 -10.09 -29.03
N SER A 175 -23.16 -9.88 -30.11
CA SER A 175 -24.59 -9.54 -30.16
C SER A 175 -25.52 -10.69 -29.75
N LEU A 176 -25.05 -11.63 -28.92
CA LEU A 176 -25.87 -12.71 -28.39
C LEU A 176 -27.01 -12.15 -27.54
N SER A 177 -28.25 -12.49 -27.90
CA SER A 177 -29.41 -12.22 -27.06
C SER A 177 -29.34 -13.04 -25.76
N ASN A 178 -30.04 -12.58 -24.72
CA ASN A 178 -30.09 -13.31 -23.45
C ASN A 178 -30.65 -14.73 -23.61
N PRO A 179 -31.74 -14.99 -24.35
CA PRO A 179 -32.25 -16.36 -24.55
C PRO A 179 -31.26 -17.29 -25.28
N GLN A 180 -30.52 -16.77 -26.26
CA GLN A 180 -29.49 -17.54 -26.96
C GLN A 180 -28.34 -17.88 -26.04
N LEU A 181 -27.87 -16.92 -25.24
CA LEU A 181 -26.81 -17.12 -24.26
C LEU A 181 -27.25 -18.12 -23.18
N ASP A 182 -28.47 -18.01 -22.67
CA ASP A 182 -29.03 -18.93 -21.66
C ASP A 182 -29.06 -20.37 -22.16
N ARG A 183 -29.43 -20.58 -23.43
CA ARG A 183 -29.44 -21.90 -24.07
C ARG A 183 -28.03 -22.50 -24.14
N ILE A 184 -27.03 -21.70 -24.51
CA ILE A 184 -25.63 -22.13 -24.58
C ILE A 184 -25.10 -22.46 -23.18
N VAL A 185 -25.34 -21.58 -22.20
CA VAL A 185 -24.91 -21.77 -20.81
C VAL A 185 -25.55 -23.02 -20.20
N ARG A 186 -26.86 -23.24 -20.41
CA ARG A 186 -27.58 -24.42 -19.93
C ARG A 186 -27.01 -25.72 -20.52
N ARG A 187 -26.81 -25.78 -21.84
CA ARG A 187 -26.21 -26.95 -22.52
C ARG A 187 -24.79 -27.23 -22.07
N TRP A 188 -24.00 -26.19 -21.81
CA TRP A 188 -22.61 -26.36 -21.37
C TRP A 188 -22.55 -26.88 -19.92
N ARG A 189 -23.36 -26.32 -19.01
CA ARG A 189 -23.41 -26.74 -17.61
C ARG A 189 -23.89 -28.18 -17.42
N LEU A 190 -24.83 -28.65 -18.22
CA LEU A 190 -25.29 -30.05 -18.18
C LEU A 190 -24.15 -31.06 -18.43
N ARG A 191 -23.11 -30.67 -19.17
CA ARG A 191 -21.96 -31.53 -19.48
C ARG A 191 -20.74 -31.24 -18.59
N HIS A 192 -20.80 -30.18 -17.79
CA HIS A 192 -19.65 -29.64 -17.06
C HIS A 192 -20.12 -29.02 -15.73
N GLU A 193 -20.75 -29.85 -14.90
CA GLU A 193 -21.41 -29.41 -13.65
C GLU A 193 -20.47 -28.70 -12.68
N ASN A 194 -19.20 -29.13 -12.60
CA ASN A 194 -18.20 -28.63 -11.66
C ASN A 194 -17.39 -27.44 -12.20
N ASN A 195 -17.68 -26.98 -13.42
CA ASN A 195 -16.86 -25.95 -14.07
C ASN A 195 -17.40 -24.54 -13.82
N GLY A 196 -16.49 -23.64 -13.43
CA GLY A 196 -16.80 -22.26 -13.07
C GLY A 196 -17.01 -21.30 -14.26
N PRO A 197 -17.43 -20.05 -13.99
CA PRO A 197 -17.68 -19.02 -15.01
C PRO A 197 -16.47 -18.67 -15.88
N GLY A 198 -15.24 -18.90 -15.38
CA GLY A 198 -14.01 -18.71 -16.16
C GLY A 198 -13.89 -19.72 -17.30
N MET A 199 -14.16 -20.99 -17.03
CA MET A 199 -14.15 -22.05 -18.05
C MET A 199 -15.30 -21.87 -19.05
N LEU A 200 -16.47 -21.42 -18.58
CA LEU A 200 -17.58 -21.05 -19.45
C LEU A 200 -17.22 -19.91 -20.41
N LYS A 201 -16.48 -18.90 -19.93
CA LYS A 201 -15.97 -17.84 -20.79
C LYS A 201 -15.00 -18.38 -21.84
N GLY A 202 -14.10 -19.28 -21.45
CA GLY A 202 -13.18 -19.95 -22.38
C GLY A 202 -13.94 -20.69 -23.49
N HIS A 203 -14.97 -21.44 -23.12
CA HIS A 203 -15.83 -22.13 -24.09
C HIS A 203 -16.60 -21.17 -25.02
N LEU A 204 -17.12 -20.06 -24.49
CA LEU A 204 -17.77 -19.05 -25.33
C LEU A 204 -16.78 -18.41 -26.30
N LEU A 205 -15.55 -18.15 -25.85
CA LEU A 205 -14.47 -17.65 -26.73
C LEU A 205 -14.11 -18.65 -27.82
N SER A 206 -14.08 -19.96 -27.54
CA SER A 206 -13.83 -20.98 -28.57
C SER A 206 -14.96 -21.06 -29.59
N LEU A 207 -16.19 -20.68 -29.21
CA LEU A 207 -17.33 -20.55 -30.13
C LEU A 207 -17.37 -19.19 -30.86
N GLY A 208 -16.36 -18.33 -30.67
CA GLY A 208 -16.30 -16.99 -31.27
C GLY A 208 -17.13 -15.93 -30.54
N TYR A 209 -17.70 -16.26 -29.38
CA TYR A 209 -18.50 -15.34 -28.58
C TYR A 209 -17.67 -14.68 -27.48
N ASN A 210 -17.53 -13.35 -27.55
CA ASN A 210 -16.94 -12.55 -26.48
C ASN A 210 -18.02 -12.02 -25.54
N VAL A 211 -18.12 -12.61 -24.35
CA VAL A 211 -19.09 -12.23 -23.31
C VAL A 211 -18.34 -11.87 -22.01
N SER A 212 -18.79 -10.83 -21.31
CA SER A 212 -18.16 -10.41 -20.05
C SER A 212 -18.43 -11.41 -18.91
N LEU A 213 -17.44 -11.60 -18.01
CA LEU A 213 -17.60 -12.47 -16.83
C LEU A 213 -18.74 -12.02 -15.91
N ALA A 214 -18.97 -10.71 -15.82
CA ALA A 214 -20.08 -10.15 -15.06
C ALA A 214 -21.43 -10.63 -15.60
N ARG A 215 -21.62 -10.60 -16.92
CA ARG A 215 -22.84 -11.11 -17.58
C ARG A 215 -23.03 -12.60 -17.28
N LEU A 216 -21.99 -13.42 -17.37
CA LEU A 216 -22.06 -14.87 -17.10
C LEU A 216 -22.34 -15.24 -15.63
N ARG A 217 -21.92 -14.39 -14.68
CA ARG A 217 -22.16 -14.59 -13.24
C ARG A 217 -23.57 -14.20 -12.82
N LEU A 218 -24.11 -13.13 -13.42
CA LEU A 218 -25.41 -12.56 -13.04
C LEU A 218 -26.60 -13.20 -13.78
N ILE A 219 -26.37 -13.84 -14.94
CA ILE A 219 -27.43 -14.52 -15.71
C ILE A 219 -28.18 -15.57 -14.89
N ARG A 220 -27.50 -16.32 -14.00
CA ARG A 220 -28.14 -17.41 -13.23
C ARG A 220 -29.29 -16.92 -12.36
N TRP A 221 -29.22 -15.68 -11.86
CA TRP A 221 -30.17 -15.16 -10.88
C TRP A 221 -30.90 -13.89 -11.36
N LYS A 222 -30.51 -13.32 -12.51
CA LYS A 222 -31.00 -12.04 -13.06
C LYS A 222 -30.90 -10.83 -12.11
N PHE A 223 -30.32 -10.97 -10.92
CA PHE A 223 -30.20 -9.86 -9.98
C PHE A 223 -29.17 -8.82 -10.45
N VAL A 224 -29.60 -7.57 -10.48
CA VAL A 224 -28.81 -6.37 -10.72
C VAL A 224 -29.01 -5.46 -9.51
N THR A 225 -27.94 -5.17 -8.78
CA THR A 225 -27.99 -4.30 -7.61
C THR A 225 -27.66 -2.87 -8.00
N HIS A 226 -28.63 -1.98 -7.87
CA HIS A 226 -28.50 -0.53 -8.04
C HIS A 226 -28.25 0.07 -6.66
N ALA A 227 -26.99 0.41 -6.36
CA ALA A 227 -26.59 0.97 -5.07
C ALA A 227 -25.96 2.36 -5.24
N PHE A 228 -26.44 3.31 -4.44
CA PHE A 228 -25.92 4.67 -4.34
C PHE A 228 -25.27 4.85 -2.97
N ILE A 229 -24.01 5.29 -2.96
CA ILE A 229 -23.20 5.40 -1.75
C ILE A 229 -22.64 6.82 -1.67
N ASP A 230 -22.79 7.46 -0.51
CA ASP A 230 -22.18 8.76 -0.25
C ASP A 230 -20.65 8.63 -0.16
N GLY A 231 -19.94 9.46 -0.93
CA GLY A 231 -18.48 9.43 -0.99
C GLY A 231 -17.79 9.88 0.30
N TYR A 232 -18.45 10.71 1.12
CA TYR A 232 -17.91 11.24 2.38
C TYR A 232 -18.12 10.27 3.54
N SER A 233 -19.38 10.01 3.89
CA SER A 233 -19.76 9.18 5.04
C SER A 233 -19.68 7.67 4.76
N ARG A 234 -19.63 7.25 3.49
CA ARG A 234 -19.84 5.86 3.06
C ARG A 234 -21.21 5.29 3.44
N CYS A 235 -22.15 6.17 3.80
CA CYS A 235 -23.53 5.81 3.99
C CYS A 235 -24.13 5.32 2.66
N ILE A 236 -24.88 4.22 2.71
CA ILE A 236 -25.63 3.72 1.58
C ILE A 236 -26.92 4.55 1.50
N VAL A 237 -27.02 5.39 0.48
CA VAL A 237 -28.12 6.34 0.26
C VAL A 237 -29.35 5.62 -0.30
N SER A 238 -29.13 4.62 -1.14
CA SER A 238 -30.20 3.78 -1.67
C SER A 238 -29.62 2.48 -2.20
N ILE A 239 -30.34 1.37 -2.00
CA ILE A 239 -30.01 0.07 -2.57
C ILE A 239 -31.30 -0.59 -3.05
N ARG A 240 -31.32 -1.03 -4.32
CA ARG A 240 -32.44 -1.78 -4.90
C ARG A 240 -31.89 -2.92 -5.72
N VAL A 241 -32.50 -4.10 -5.59
CA VAL A 241 -32.24 -5.23 -6.49
C VAL A 241 -33.32 -5.26 -7.56
N SER A 242 -32.90 -5.31 -8.82
CA SER A 242 -33.76 -5.41 -9.99
C SER A 242 -33.40 -6.64 -10.79
N ASP A 243 -34.28 -7.06 -11.70
CA ASP A 243 -34.03 -8.15 -12.65
C ASP A 243 -33.42 -7.63 -13.97
N ASN A 244 -33.14 -6.34 -14.06
CA ASN A 244 -32.72 -5.64 -15.26
C ASN A 244 -31.69 -4.53 -14.98
N ASN A 245 -30.88 -4.21 -16.00
CA ASN A 245 -29.86 -3.15 -15.96
C ASN A 245 -30.24 -1.96 -16.87
N ARG A 246 -31.52 -1.55 -16.84
CA ARG A 246 -32.00 -0.40 -17.63
C ARG A 246 -31.60 0.91 -16.96
N ALA A 247 -31.29 1.92 -17.78
CA ALA A 247 -30.95 3.25 -17.29
C ALA A 247 -32.12 3.89 -16.53
N ASP A 248 -33.35 3.63 -16.97
CA ASP A 248 -34.58 4.12 -16.32
C ASP A 248 -34.69 3.58 -14.88
N SER A 249 -34.42 2.28 -14.69
CA SER A 249 -34.40 1.66 -13.36
C SER A 249 -33.34 2.29 -12.43
N VAL A 250 -32.19 2.69 -12.98
CA VAL A 250 -31.15 3.40 -12.21
C VAL A 250 -31.61 4.82 -11.86
N LEU A 251 -32.27 5.51 -12.78
CA LEU A 251 -32.81 6.85 -12.59
C LEU A 251 -33.90 6.88 -11.52
N ASP A 252 -34.79 5.89 -11.51
CA ASP A 252 -35.84 5.76 -10.48
C ASP A 252 -35.24 5.58 -9.08
N VAL A 253 -34.21 4.74 -8.96
CA VAL A 253 -33.51 4.51 -7.69
C VAL A 253 -32.78 5.79 -7.24
N PHE A 254 -32.23 6.56 -8.18
CA PHE A 254 -31.64 7.86 -7.90
C PHE A 254 -32.67 8.91 -7.43
N HIS A 255 -33.85 8.97 -8.06
CA HIS A 255 -34.91 9.88 -7.63
C HIS A 255 -35.46 9.54 -6.25
N ALA A 256 -35.60 8.25 -5.93
CA ALA A 256 -35.95 7.80 -4.58
C ALA A 256 -34.90 8.25 -3.55
N ALA A 257 -33.61 8.06 -3.86
CA ALA A 257 -32.50 8.50 -3.02
C ALA A 257 -32.53 10.02 -2.78
N ARG A 258 -32.78 10.82 -3.84
CA ARG A 258 -32.85 12.28 -3.77
C ARG A 258 -34.00 12.76 -2.88
N THR A 259 -35.14 12.06 -2.90
CA THR A 259 -36.31 12.43 -2.10
C THR A 259 -36.03 12.26 -0.60
N GLN A 260 -35.24 11.26 -0.23
CA GLN A 260 -34.92 10.97 1.17
C GLN A 260 -33.69 11.73 1.69
N PHE A 261 -32.64 11.89 0.87
CA PHE A 261 -31.34 12.45 1.30
C PHE A 261 -31.02 13.82 0.68
N GLY A 262 -31.91 14.35 -0.16
CA GLY A 262 -31.71 15.61 -0.87
C GLY A 262 -30.85 15.48 -2.15
N THR A 263 -30.67 16.61 -2.84
CA THR A 263 -29.91 16.66 -4.10
C THR A 263 -28.42 16.79 -3.81
N PRO A 264 -27.58 15.88 -4.35
CA PRO A 264 -26.13 16.00 -4.17
C PRO A 264 -25.61 17.23 -4.93
N SER A 265 -24.58 17.88 -4.38
CA SER A 265 -23.96 19.06 -5.02
C SER A 265 -23.24 18.73 -6.34
N ARG A 266 -23.00 17.44 -6.63
CA ARG A 266 -22.36 16.91 -7.84
C ARG A 266 -22.97 15.54 -8.17
N VAL A 267 -23.32 15.33 -9.44
CA VAL A 267 -23.75 14.05 -10.02
C VAL A 267 -22.71 13.61 -11.05
#